data_AF-A0A5R9L5Y3-F1
#
_entry.id   AF-A0A5R9L5Y3-F1
#
_cell.length_a   1.000
_cell.length_b   1.000
_cell.length_c   1.000
_cell.angle_alpha   90.00
_cell.angle_beta   90.00
_cell.angle_gamma   90.00
#
_symmetry.space_group_name_H-M   'P 1'
#
loop_
_entity.id
_entity.type
_entity.pdbx_description
1 polymer ?
#
loop_
_entity_poly.entity_id
_entity_poly.type
_entity_poly.pdbx_seq_one_letter_code
_entity_poly.pdbx_strand_id
1 'polypeptide(L)'
;MKPFSELSAEELAMENLFIRWVRFPDDPPIRSFWENWILKYPSRKDTVEKARELVLLASDWRPDMLSSQDVNSLWGRIRNSLDMMGDRDAKKKNPSSGTDNFFVKGIILIVMSLTFLVFMFYFIFSSL
;
A
#
# COMPACT_ATOMS: atom_id res chain seq x y z
N MET A 1 -17.19 -27.04 -7.55
CA MET A 1 -15.77 -27.16 -7.17
C MET A 1 -15.49 -28.64 -6.93
N LYS A 2 -14.39 -29.16 -7.49
CA LYS A 2 -13.98 -30.56 -7.33
C LYS A 2 -13.53 -30.79 -5.88
N PRO A 3 -13.91 -31.88 -5.21
CA PRO A 3 -13.49 -32.13 -3.83
C PRO A 3 -11.99 -32.44 -3.77
N PHE A 4 -11.33 -32.09 -2.65
CA PHE A 4 -9.90 -32.36 -2.44
C PHE A 4 -9.51 -33.84 -2.62
N SER A 5 -10.47 -34.75 -2.41
CA SER A 5 -10.28 -36.20 -2.58
C SER A 5 -10.09 -36.64 -4.03
N GLU A 6 -10.42 -35.80 -4.99
CA GLU A 6 -10.28 -36.11 -6.42
C GLU A 6 -9.13 -35.35 -7.07
N LEU A 7 -8.52 -34.39 -6.36
CA LEU A 7 -7.45 -33.56 -6.93
C LEU A 7 -6.21 -34.39 -7.28
N SER A 8 -5.49 -34.01 -8.32
CA SER A 8 -4.13 -34.54 -8.52
C SER A 8 -3.16 -33.89 -7.51
N ALA A 9 -1.91 -34.36 -7.47
CA ALA A 9 -0.90 -33.75 -6.62
C ALA A 9 -0.61 -32.30 -7.06
N GLU A 10 -0.62 -32.06 -8.37
CA GLU A 10 -0.41 -30.76 -8.99
C GLU A 10 -1.57 -29.81 -8.69
N GLU A 11 -2.82 -30.26 -8.84
CA GLU A 11 -4.00 -29.47 -8.49
C GLU A 11 -3.99 -29.09 -7.00
N LEU A 12 -3.65 -30.04 -6.11
CA LEU A 12 -3.56 -29.78 -4.68
C LEU A 12 -2.42 -28.80 -4.35
N ALA A 13 -1.29 -28.89 -5.04
CA ALA A 13 -0.15 -27.97 -4.88
C ALA A 13 -0.45 -26.53 -5.34
N MET A 14 -1.52 -26.32 -6.12
CA MET A 14 -1.99 -24.99 -6.54
C MET A 14 -3.04 -24.40 -5.58
N GLU A 15 -3.55 -25.17 -4.62
CA GLU A 15 -4.57 -24.71 -3.69
C GLU A 15 -4.00 -23.81 -2.60
N ASN A 16 -4.52 -22.58 -2.48
CA ASN A 16 -4.00 -21.56 -1.55
C ASN A 16 -3.95 -22.03 -0.09
N LEU A 17 -4.99 -22.74 0.37
CA LEU A 17 -5.04 -23.27 1.75
C LEU A 17 -4.02 -24.40 1.97
N PHE A 18 -3.77 -25.21 0.94
CA PHE A 18 -2.78 -26.26 0.98
C PHE A 18 -1.36 -25.66 0.98
N ILE A 19 -1.08 -24.73 0.06
CA ILE A 19 0.19 -24.00 0.01
C ILE A 19 0.51 -23.35 1.35
N ARG A 20 -0.47 -22.65 1.95
CA ARG A 20 -0.30 -21.99 3.25
C ARG A 20 0.03 -22.98 4.36
N TRP A 21 -0.65 -24.12 4.40
CA TRP A 21 -0.35 -25.19 5.37
C TRP A 21 1.08 -25.71 5.24
N VAL A 22 1.52 -25.98 4.02
CA VAL A 22 2.87 -26.52 3.77
C VAL A 22 3.95 -25.51 4.12
N ARG A 23 3.74 -24.22 3.81
CA ARG A 23 4.72 -23.14 4.08
C ARG A 23 4.72 -22.66 5.53
N PHE A 24 3.58 -22.73 6.21
CA PHE A 24 3.38 -22.23 7.57
C PHE A 24 2.65 -23.29 8.41
N PRO A 25 3.32 -24.42 8.73
CA PRO A 25 2.68 -25.55 9.39
C PRO A 25 2.22 -25.25 10.83
N ASP A 26 2.68 -24.15 11.42
CA ASP A 26 2.37 -23.76 12.80
C ASP A 26 1.02 -23.02 12.94
N ASP A 27 0.31 -22.72 11.84
CA ASP A 27 -1.02 -22.09 11.85
C ASP A 27 -2.09 -23.11 12.35
N PRO A 28 -2.60 -23.02 13.59
CA PRO A 28 -3.35 -24.12 14.22
C PRO A 28 -4.68 -24.48 13.51
N PRO A 29 -5.53 -23.52 13.10
CA PRO A 29 -6.73 -23.82 12.32
C PRO A 29 -6.45 -24.57 11.02
N ILE A 30 -5.40 -24.18 10.29
CA ILE A 30 -5.06 -24.78 8.99
C ILE A 30 -4.44 -26.16 9.18
N ARG A 31 -3.54 -26.29 10.17
CA ARG A 31 -2.91 -27.56 10.53
C ARG A 31 -3.95 -28.62 10.89
N SER A 32 -4.85 -28.29 11.80
CA SER A 32 -5.88 -29.22 12.26
C SER A 32 -6.80 -29.69 11.12
N PHE A 33 -7.14 -28.81 10.17
CA PHE A 33 -7.91 -29.19 8.99
C PHE A 33 -7.20 -30.28 8.17
N TRP A 34 -5.93 -30.05 7.79
CA TRP A 34 -5.21 -30.97 6.92
C TRP A 34 -4.82 -32.27 7.63
N GLU A 35 -4.45 -32.24 8.91
CA GLU A 35 -4.18 -33.44 9.70
C GLU A 35 -5.42 -34.33 9.80
N ASN A 36 -6.59 -33.74 10.12
CA ASN A 36 -7.85 -34.48 10.16
C ASN A 36 -8.26 -35.00 8.77
N TRP A 37 -8.02 -34.23 7.72
CA TRP A 37 -8.31 -34.64 6.35
C TRP A 37 -7.46 -35.85 5.92
N ILE A 38 -6.17 -35.86 6.25
CA ILE A 38 -5.26 -36.98 5.95
C ILE A 38 -5.69 -38.24 6.71
N LEU A 39 -6.11 -38.10 7.97
CA LEU A 39 -6.66 -39.21 8.76
C LEU A 39 -7.94 -39.79 8.14
N LYS A 40 -8.78 -38.93 7.54
CA LYS A 40 -10.01 -39.35 6.87
C LYS A 40 -9.76 -40.02 5.50
N TYR A 41 -8.68 -39.69 4.82
CA TYR A 41 -8.35 -40.19 3.48
C TYR A 41 -6.94 -40.79 3.41
N PRO A 42 -6.67 -41.92 4.09
CA PRO A 42 -5.33 -42.50 4.14
C PRO A 42 -4.79 -42.93 2.77
N SER A 43 -5.66 -43.30 1.83
CA SER A 43 -5.29 -43.64 0.44
C SER A 43 -4.73 -42.46 -0.35
N ARG A 44 -4.93 -41.23 0.14
CA ARG A 44 -4.49 -39.99 -0.51
C ARG A 44 -3.14 -39.50 0.02
N LYS A 45 -2.54 -40.22 0.99
CA LYS A 45 -1.26 -39.85 1.61
C LYS A 45 -0.16 -39.63 0.58
N ASP A 46 -0.03 -40.51 -0.41
CA ASP A 46 0.99 -40.39 -1.46
C ASP A 46 0.76 -39.16 -2.35
N THR A 47 -0.50 -38.83 -2.65
CA THR A 47 -0.87 -37.62 -3.39
C THR A 47 -0.52 -36.35 -2.59
N VAL A 48 -0.83 -36.36 -1.29
CA VAL A 48 -0.50 -35.24 -0.38
C VAL A 48 1.01 -35.06 -0.30
N GLU A 49 1.78 -36.13 -0.15
CA GLU A 49 3.24 -36.05 -0.03
C GLU A 49 3.87 -35.45 -1.30
N LYS A 50 3.47 -35.94 -2.47
CA LYS A 50 3.90 -35.35 -3.76
C LYS A 50 3.52 -33.88 -3.88
N ALA A 51 2.31 -33.50 -3.49
CA ALA A 51 1.88 -32.11 -3.52
C ALA A 51 2.72 -31.24 -2.57
N ARG A 52 3.08 -31.75 -1.38
CA ARG A 52 3.97 -31.05 -0.44
C ARG A 52 5.34 -30.81 -1.04
N GLU A 53 5.92 -31.84 -1.68
CA GLU A 53 7.20 -31.73 -2.37
C GLU A 53 7.17 -30.64 -3.45
N LEU A 54 6.14 -30.61 -4.29
CA LEU A 54 5.96 -29.57 -5.31
C LEU A 54 5.90 -28.17 -4.71
N VAL A 55 5.14 -27.99 -3.63
CA VAL A 55 5.03 -26.67 -2.96
C VAL A 55 6.37 -26.26 -2.35
N LEU A 56 7.10 -27.18 -1.71
CA LEU A 56 8.40 -26.88 -1.12
C LEU A 56 9.43 -26.53 -2.20
N LEU A 57 9.52 -27.32 -3.27
CA LEU A 57 10.40 -27.06 -4.40
C LEU A 57 10.13 -25.68 -5.03
N ALA A 58 8.86 -25.31 -5.19
CA ALA A 58 8.49 -23.99 -5.70
C ALA A 58 8.73 -22.85 -4.69
N SER A 59 8.64 -23.14 -3.38
CA SER A 59 8.79 -22.14 -2.31
C SER A 59 10.24 -21.90 -1.90
N ASP A 60 11.13 -22.85 -2.18
CA ASP A 60 12.58 -22.73 -1.98
C ASP A 60 13.24 -21.74 -2.95
N TRP A 61 12.47 -21.21 -3.92
CA TRP A 61 12.82 -19.97 -4.60
C TRP A 61 12.72 -18.78 -3.63
N ARG A 62 13.71 -18.68 -2.73
CA ARG A 62 14.04 -17.46 -2.03
C ARG A 62 15.10 -16.76 -2.87
N PRO A 63 14.78 -15.71 -3.64
CA PRO A 63 15.86 -14.80 -4.04
C PRO A 63 16.51 -14.37 -2.74
N ASP A 64 17.84 -14.52 -2.64
CA ASP A 64 18.61 -14.16 -1.45
C ASP A 64 18.04 -12.87 -0.87
N MET A 65 17.37 -12.99 0.28
CA MET A 65 16.81 -11.81 0.92
C MET A 65 18.00 -10.93 1.26
N LEU A 66 18.07 -9.78 0.61
CA LEU A 66 19.12 -8.80 0.85
C LEU A 66 19.24 -8.57 2.34
N SER A 67 20.48 -8.58 2.85
CA SER A 67 20.70 -8.30 4.25
C SER A 67 20.14 -6.91 4.59
N SER A 68 19.78 -6.67 5.85
CA SER A 68 19.36 -5.34 6.30
C SER A 68 20.41 -4.27 5.96
N GLN A 69 21.69 -4.64 5.96
CA GLN A 69 22.79 -3.78 5.53
C GLN A 69 22.73 -3.43 4.04
N ASP A 70 22.44 -4.41 3.17
CA ASP A 70 22.31 -4.19 1.72
C ASP A 70 21.11 -3.29 1.40
N VAL A 71 19.98 -3.50 2.09
CA VAL A 71 18.79 -2.65 1.98
C VAL A 71 19.11 -1.21 2.37
N ASN A 72 19.80 -1.01 3.50
CA ASN A 72 20.20 0.32 3.96
C ASN A 72 21.17 1.01 2.99
N SER A 73 22.13 0.26 2.43
CA SER A 73 23.06 0.78 1.43
C SER A 73 22.33 1.22 0.15
N LEU A 74 21.38 0.42 -0.34
CA LEU A 74 20.56 0.76 -1.50
C LEU A 74 19.73 2.03 -1.27
N TRP A 75 19.08 2.16 -0.11
CA TRP A 75 18.35 3.37 0.23
C TRP A 75 19.24 4.61 0.32
N GLY A 76 20.45 4.47 0.86
CA GLY A 76 21.45 5.54 0.88
C GLY A 76 21.80 6.01 -0.53
N ARG A 77 22.03 5.07 -1.45
CA ARG A 77 22.33 5.37 -2.86
C ARG A 77 21.17 6.07 -3.58
N ILE A 78 19.93 5.62 -3.36
CA ILE A 78 18.73 6.26 -3.93
C ILE A 78 18.63 7.71 -3.44
N ARG A 79 18.76 7.94 -2.13
CA ARG A 79 18.68 9.30 -1.56
C ARG A 79 19.75 10.22 -2.13
N ASN A 80 20.99 9.74 -2.21
CA ASN A 80 22.09 10.52 -2.79
C ASN A 80 21.84 10.85 -4.26
N SER A 81 21.29 9.92 -5.06
CA SER A 81 20.96 10.20 -6.46
C SER A 81 19.87 11.25 -6.64
N LEU A 82 18.88 11.32 -5.72
CA LEU A 82 17.81 12.32 -5.76
C LEU A 82 18.33 13.71 -5.38
N ASP A 83 19.21 13.78 -4.38
CA ASP A 83 19.80 15.04 -3.92
C ASP A 83 20.67 15.69 -5.00
N MET A 84 21.45 14.87 -5.72
CA MET A 84 22.27 15.32 -6.86
C MET A 84 21.43 15.85 -8.04
N MET A 85 20.15 15.48 -8.14
CA MET A 85 19.24 16.02 -9.16
C MET A 85 18.58 17.33 -8.70
N GLY A 86 18.20 17.44 -7.42
CA GLY A 86 17.55 18.64 -6.87
C GLY A 86 18.43 19.89 -6.82
N ASP A 87 19.75 19.72 -6.63
CA ASP A 87 20.68 20.86 -6.55
C ASP A 87 20.89 21.58 -7.92
N ARG A 88 20.54 20.92 -9.03
CA ARG A 88 20.61 21.54 -10.37
C ARG A 88 19.48 22.53 -10.63
N ASP A 89 18.33 22.37 -9.97
CA ASP A 89 17.16 23.25 -10.13
C ASP A 89 17.20 24.48 -9.20
N ALA A 90 17.92 24.39 -8.08
CA ALA A 90 17.99 25.47 -7.09
C ALA A 90 18.78 26.71 -7.55
N LYS A 91 19.66 26.59 -8.55
CA LYS A 91 20.52 27.69 -9.03
C LYS A 91 19.81 28.70 -9.94
N LYS A 92 18.51 28.54 -10.24
CA LYS A 92 17.76 29.41 -11.16
C LYS A 92 16.52 30.05 -10.52
N LYS A 93 16.69 30.85 -9.46
CA LYS A 93 15.63 31.76 -8.98
C LYS A 93 16.13 33.21 -8.94
N ASN A 94 15.84 33.95 -10.00
CA ASN A 94 15.84 35.41 -10.03
C ASN A 94 14.52 35.88 -9.37
N PRO A 95 14.51 36.80 -8.39
CA PRO A 95 13.28 37.29 -7.80
C PRO A 95 12.72 38.45 -8.66
N SER A 96 11.85 38.15 -9.62
CA SER A 96 11.03 39.19 -10.26
C SER A 96 9.73 39.36 -9.47
N SER A 97 9.58 40.55 -8.90
CA SER A 97 8.43 41.07 -8.15
C SER A 97 7.10 40.90 -8.88
N GLY A 98 6.21 40.10 -8.33
CA GLY A 98 4.79 40.07 -8.68
C GLY A 98 3.98 40.25 -7.40
N THR A 99 3.53 41.48 -7.17
CA THR A 99 2.67 41.83 -6.03
C THR A 99 1.38 41.03 -6.13
N ASP A 100 1.17 40.11 -5.19
CA ASP A 100 0.11 39.13 -5.22
C ASP A 100 -1.29 39.75 -5.22
N ASN A 101 -2.07 39.39 -6.25
CA ASN A 101 -3.49 39.70 -6.42
C ASN A 101 -4.40 39.25 -5.24
N PHE A 102 -3.84 38.57 -4.24
CA PHE A 102 -4.54 38.18 -3.01
C PHE A 102 -4.78 39.36 -2.06
N PHE A 103 -3.83 40.28 -1.91
CA PHE A 103 -4.00 41.43 -1.00
C PHE A 103 -5.06 42.42 -1.51
N VAL A 104 -5.13 42.63 -2.83
CA VAL A 104 -6.11 43.52 -3.46
C VAL A 104 -7.54 42.98 -3.29
N LYS A 105 -7.74 41.66 -3.44
CA LYS A 105 -9.07 41.04 -3.28
C LYS A 105 -9.60 41.12 -1.85
N GLY A 106 -8.72 41.03 -0.84
CA GLY A 106 -9.11 41.18 0.57
C GLY A 106 -9.62 42.59 0.91
N ILE A 107 -8.95 43.63 0.38
CA ILE A 107 -9.33 45.03 0.62
C ILE A 107 -10.72 45.34 0.02
N ILE A 108 -11.01 44.80 -1.17
CA ILE A 108 -12.30 45.03 -1.86
C ILE A 108 -13.48 44.50 -1.03
N LEU A 109 -13.35 43.31 -0.41
CA LEU A 109 -14.41 42.72 0.41
C LEU A 109 -14.69 43.54 1.68
N ILE A 110 -13.66 44.08 2.30
CA ILE A 110 -13.79 44.93 3.49
C ILE A 110 -14.54 46.22 3.14
N VAL A 111 -14.17 46.86 2.01
CA VAL A 111 -14.82 48.10 1.57
C VAL A 111 -16.29 47.88 1.22
N MET A 112 -16.64 46.79 0.52
CA MET A 112 -18.03 46.47 0.19
C MET A 112 -18.87 46.16 1.45
N SER A 113 -18.29 45.50 2.45
CA SER A 113 -19.00 45.23 3.70
C SER A 113 -19.29 46.50 4.49
N LEU A 114 -18.33 47.42 4.58
CA LEU A 114 -18.48 48.70 5.28
C LEU A 114 -19.54 49.58 4.61
N THR A 115 -19.53 49.68 3.28
CA THR A 115 -20.50 50.51 2.56
C THR A 115 -21.92 49.99 2.70
N PHE A 116 -22.11 48.67 2.66
CA PHE A 116 -23.41 48.04 2.87
C PHE A 116 -23.97 48.34 4.26
N LEU A 117 -23.13 48.24 5.31
CA LEU A 117 -23.56 48.46 6.69
C LEU A 117 -23.97 49.91 6.94
N VAL A 118 -23.21 50.87 6.40
CA VAL A 118 -23.56 52.30 6.45
C VAL A 118 -24.88 52.58 5.73
N PHE A 119 -25.09 52.00 4.54
CA PHE A 119 -26.34 52.14 3.80
C PHE A 119 -27.53 51.59 4.58
N MET A 120 -27.37 50.41 5.20
CA MET A 120 -28.39 49.76 6.02
C MET A 120 -28.78 50.63 7.23
N PHE A 121 -27.79 51.26 7.87
CA PHE A 121 -28.01 52.17 8.99
C PHE A 121 -28.76 53.45 8.55
N TYR A 122 -28.37 54.05 7.43
CA TYR A 122 -29.09 55.19 6.86
C TYR A 122 -30.54 54.85 6.50
N PHE A 123 -30.78 53.66 5.96
CA PHE A 123 -32.13 53.21 5.61
C PHE A 123 -33.01 53.03 6.86
N ILE A 124 -32.48 52.46 7.93
CA ILE A 124 -33.21 52.31 9.21
C ILE A 124 -33.57 53.69 9.79
N PHE A 125 -32.62 54.63 9.82
CA PHE A 125 -32.86 55.97 10.37
C PHE A 125 -33.75 56.85 9.50
N SER A 126 -33.78 56.63 8.18
CA SER A 126 -34.70 57.32 7.27
C SER A 126 -36.12 56.74 7.30
N SER A 127 -36.31 55.55 7.86
CA SER A 127 -37.59 54.85 7.97
C SER A 127 -38.30 55.08 9.32
N LEU A 128 -37.70 55.86 10.22
CA LEU A 128 -38.21 56.21 11.56
C LEU A 128 -38.61 57.68 11.61
#